data_AF-A0A522JJT8-F1
#
_entry.id   AF-A0A522JJT8-F1
#
_cell.length_a   1.000
_cell.length_b   1.000
_cell.length_c   1.000
_cell.angle_alpha   90.00
_cell.angle_beta   90.00
_cell.angle_gamma   90.00
#
_symmetry.space_group_name_H-M   'P 1'
#
loop_
_entity.id
_entity.type
_entity.pdbx_description
1 polymer ?
#
loop_
_entity_poly.entity_id
_entity_poly.type
_entity_poly.pdbx_seq_one_letter_code
_entity_poly.pdbx_strand_id
1 'polypeptide(L)'
;MDTKPLVNLQVPQPEQALFKSASAALDMAKAYQIDGPEMRDLAATELTKIKGLQKSVDTMRKGITQPIDAAKKAVMDLFRAPTTYLDQAEAILKSAISDYDRAENRRRLEEQARLEEAARQERARMEAEAAARTAAAEAEAQEIQRKAEAAAAAGDVETAARLNSEAESRVEQGAAEAVTLQQTATLITAPVVQAAPQTKGVSTRKVWKAEINDKHALIRYVAMHPEYVDLLEPNMPAINKIALALKANCPLAGVRVFEDDVIAVRAA
;
A
#
# COMPACT_ATOMS: atom_id res chain seq x y z
N MET A 1 40.74 -15.43 -4.67
CA MET A 1 39.98 -15.20 -5.91
C MET A 1 41.00 -14.83 -6.98
N ASP A 2 41.08 -15.62 -8.06
CA ASP A 2 41.92 -15.27 -9.21
C ASP A 2 41.38 -13.97 -9.82
N THR A 3 42.14 -12.89 -9.67
CA THR A 3 41.76 -11.58 -10.20
C THR A 3 42.43 -11.39 -11.56
N LYS A 4 41.66 -11.55 -12.63
CA LYS A 4 42.06 -11.08 -13.96
C LYS A 4 41.63 -9.61 -14.11
N PRO A 5 42.50 -8.72 -14.59
CA PRO A 5 42.09 -7.35 -14.88
C PRO A 5 41.01 -7.36 -15.97
N LEU A 6 39.83 -6.79 -15.67
CA LEU A 6 38.68 -6.79 -16.57
C LEU A 6 38.82 -5.79 -17.73
N VAL A 7 39.51 -4.65 -17.49
CA VAL A 7 39.79 -3.62 -18.50
C VAL A 7 41.13 -2.98 -18.24
N ASN A 8 41.96 -2.85 -19.28
CA ASN A 8 43.09 -1.93 -19.29
C ASN A 8 42.66 -0.66 -20.04
N LEU A 9 42.38 0.42 -19.30
CA LEU A 9 41.80 1.63 -19.88
C LEU A 9 42.91 2.61 -20.30
N GLN A 10 43.09 2.78 -21.60
CA GLN A 10 43.83 3.91 -22.16
C GLN A 10 42.83 4.84 -22.83
N VAL A 11 42.65 6.04 -22.26
CA VAL A 11 41.81 7.09 -22.85
C VAL A 11 42.72 8.00 -23.67
N PRO A 12 42.76 7.86 -25.01
CA PRO A 12 43.48 8.81 -25.83
C PRO A 12 42.83 10.18 -25.69
N GLN A 13 43.63 11.24 -25.55
CA GLN A 13 43.10 12.59 -25.68
C GLN A 13 42.51 12.75 -27.09
N PRO A 14 41.34 13.40 -27.25
CA PRO A 14 40.78 13.65 -28.56
C PRO A 14 41.84 14.38 -29.40
N GLU A 15 42.18 13.81 -30.56
CA GLU A 15 43.20 14.40 -31.42
C GLU A 15 42.84 15.86 -31.69
N GLN A 16 43.78 16.78 -31.47
CA GLN A 16 43.55 18.20 -31.72
C GLN A 16 43.03 18.46 -33.15
N ALA A 17 43.34 17.58 -34.10
CA ALA A 17 42.85 17.61 -35.48
C ALA A 17 41.33 17.46 -35.59
N LEU A 18 40.70 16.61 -34.77
CA LEU A 18 39.24 16.39 -34.78
C LEU A 18 38.51 17.60 -34.22
N PHE A 19 39.00 18.19 -33.13
CA PHE A 19 38.44 19.42 -32.58
C PHE A 19 38.53 20.57 -33.60
N LYS A 20 39.70 20.74 -34.24
CA LYS A 20 39.90 21.74 -35.30
C LYS A 20 38.95 21.52 -36.48
N SER A 21 38.78 20.28 -36.93
CA SER A 21 37.88 19.93 -38.04
C SER A 21 36.41 20.19 -37.71
N ALA A 22 35.98 19.87 -36.49
CA ALA A 22 34.62 20.14 -36.03
C ALA A 22 34.34 21.65 -35.89
N SER A 23 35.30 22.41 -35.35
CA SER A 23 35.19 23.88 -35.26
C SER A 23 35.13 24.51 -36.65
N ALA A 24 36.02 24.11 -37.57
CA ALA A 24 36.04 24.62 -38.94
C ALA A 24 34.73 24.32 -39.68
N ALA A 25 34.16 23.13 -39.51
CA ALA A 25 32.87 22.76 -40.08
C ALA A 25 31.72 23.62 -39.51
N LEU A 26 31.75 23.93 -38.21
CA LEU A 26 30.78 24.82 -37.58
C LEU A 26 30.90 26.26 -38.10
N ASP A 27 32.11 26.78 -38.21
CA ASP A 27 32.34 28.14 -38.69
C ASP A 27 31.97 28.29 -40.16
N MET A 28 32.26 27.27 -40.98
CA MET A 28 31.76 27.19 -42.36
C MET A 28 30.23 27.18 -42.42
N ALA A 29 29.57 26.35 -41.60
CA ALA A 29 28.10 26.27 -41.57
C ALA A 29 27.45 27.59 -41.12
N LYS A 30 28.07 28.34 -40.21
CA LYS A 30 27.60 29.68 -39.80
C LYS A 30 27.72 30.71 -40.91
N ALA A 31 28.73 30.59 -41.77
CA ALA A 31 28.95 31.50 -42.89
C ALA A 31 28.07 31.18 -44.11
N TYR A 32 27.37 30.05 -44.12
CA TYR A 32 26.50 29.67 -45.23
C TYR A 32 25.27 30.58 -45.32
N GLN A 33 25.05 31.13 -46.50
CA GLN A 33 23.79 31.78 -46.88
C GLN A 33 23.18 30.99 -48.03
N ILE A 34 21.96 30.49 -47.83
CA ILE A 34 21.22 29.71 -48.83
C ILE A 34 20.19 30.64 -49.48
N ASP A 35 20.63 31.34 -50.52
CA ASP A 35 19.85 32.34 -51.26
C ASP A 35 19.38 31.84 -52.64
N GLY A 36 19.71 30.59 -53.00
CA GLY A 36 19.27 29.98 -54.25
C GLY A 36 19.41 28.45 -54.29
N PRO A 37 18.88 27.81 -55.35
CA PRO A 37 18.89 26.35 -55.49
C PRO A 37 20.30 25.73 -55.50
N GLU A 38 21.26 26.38 -56.16
CA GLU A 38 22.65 25.89 -56.23
C GLU A 38 23.33 25.92 -54.85
N MET A 39 23.14 27.00 -54.09
CA MET A 39 23.64 27.12 -52.72
C MET A 39 22.99 26.12 -51.77
N ARG A 40 21.72 25.79 -51.99
CA ARG A 40 21.00 24.73 -51.25
C ARG A 40 21.63 23.36 -51.49
N ASP A 41 21.98 23.03 -52.73
CA ASP A 41 22.59 21.74 -53.07
C ASP A 41 24.04 21.63 -52.58
N LEU A 42 24.79 22.73 -52.62
CA LEU A 42 26.12 22.80 -52.02
C LEU A 42 26.05 22.63 -50.49
N ALA A 43 25.11 23.31 -49.83
CA ALA A 43 24.87 23.15 -48.39
C ALA A 43 24.47 21.70 -48.04
N ALA A 44 23.69 21.01 -48.87
CA ALA A 44 23.35 19.60 -48.68
C ALA A 44 24.59 18.68 -48.79
N THR A 45 25.52 19.00 -49.69
CA THR A 45 26.79 18.29 -49.83
C THR A 45 27.69 18.50 -48.60
N GLU A 46 27.81 19.73 -48.12
CA GLU A 46 28.57 20.04 -46.89
C GLU A 46 27.93 19.39 -45.65
N LEU A 47 26.60 19.37 -45.56
CA LEU A 47 25.87 18.69 -44.49
C LEU A 47 26.17 17.18 -44.47
N THR A 48 26.37 16.56 -45.63
CA THR A 48 26.79 15.14 -45.73
C THR A 48 28.20 14.93 -45.16
N LYS A 49 29.14 15.84 -45.42
CA LYS A 49 30.48 15.79 -44.84
C LYS A 49 30.45 15.98 -43.31
N ILE A 50 29.64 16.92 -42.82
CA ILE A 50 29.42 17.13 -41.38
C ILE A 50 28.87 15.85 -40.74
N LYS A 51 27.92 15.17 -41.38
CA LYS A 51 27.41 13.86 -40.92
C LYS A 51 28.53 12.81 -40.84
N GLY A 52 29.47 12.81 -41.78
CA GLY A 52 30.68 11.97 -41.72
C GLY A 52 31.56 12.25 -40.50
N LEU A 53 31.84 13.54 -40.21
CA LEU A 53 32.58 13.95 -39.02
C LEU A 53 31.85 13.56 -37.72
N GLN A 54 30.53 13.78 -37.65
CA GLN A 54 29.70 13.34 -36.52
C GLN A 54 29.81 11.83 -36.29
N LYS A 55 29.79 11.02 -37.36
CA LYS A 55 29.95 9.57 -37.29
C LYS A 55 31.34 9.17 -36.80
N SER A 56 32.39 9.86 -37.23
CA SER A 56 33.76 9.62 -36.74
C SER A 56 33.89 9.87 -35.24
N VAL A 57 33.36 11.00 -34.76
CA VAL A 57 33.31 11.35 -33.33
C VAL A 57 32.55 10.28 -32.53
N ASP A 58 31.38 9.85 -33.01
CA ASP A 58 30.60 8.80 -32.34
C ASP A 58 31.32 7.45 -32.34
N THR A 59 32.04 7.10 -33.42
CA THR A 59 32.86 5.88 -33.48
C THR A 59 33.97 5.89 -32.44
N MET A 60 34.72 6.98 -32.29
CA MET A 60 35.76 7.08 -31.27
C MET A 60 35.17 7.03 -29.86
N ARG A 61 34.08 7.75 -29.62
CA ARG A 61 33.34 7.69 -28.35
C ARG A 61 32.97 6.26 -28.01
N LYS A 62 32.34 5.54 -28.95
CA LYS A 62 31.94 4.14 -28.79
C LYS A 62 33.14 3.22 -28.57
N GLY A 63 34.26 3.42 -29.26
CA GLY A 63 35.48 2.64 -29.05
C GLY A 63 36.00 2.72 -27.61
N ILE A 64 35.79 3.85 -26.93
CA ILE A 64 36.14 4.05 -25.52
C ILE A 64 35.05 3.51 -24.60
N THR A 65 33.77 3.83 -24.86
CA THR A 65 32.68 3.48 -23.94
C THR A 65 32.30 2.02 -24.00
N GLN A 66 32.35 1.36 -25.17
CA GLN A 66 31.90 -0.04 -25.32
C GLN A 66 32.67 -1.03 -24.43
N PRO A 67 34.02 -0.98 -24.33
CA PRO A 67 34.74 -1.82 -23.38
C PRO A 67 34.37 -1.55 -21.92
N ILE A 68 34.13 -0.28 -21.56
CA ILE A 68 33.69 0.12 -20.21
C ILE A 68 32.30 -0.43 -19.94
N ASP A 69 31.37 -0.27 -20.88
CA ASP A 69 29.99 -0.74 -20.78
C ASP A 69 29.94 -2.27 -20.66
N ALA A 70 30.76 -2.97 -21.45
CA ALA A 70 30.91 -4.42 -21.40
C ALA A 70 31.46 -4.89 -20.05
N ALA A 71 32.49 -4.21 -19.53
CA ALA A 71 33.07 -4.55 -18.24
C ALA A 71 32.13 -4.25 -17.07
N LYS A 72 31.48 -3.09 -17.08
CA LYS A 72 30.41 -2.75 -16.12
C LYS A 72 29.33 -3.81 -16.16
N LYS A 73 28.89 -4.22 -17.35
CA LYS A 73 27.90 -5.29 -17.51
C LYS A 73 28.41 -6.61 -16.92
N ALA A 74 29.64 -7.03 -17.21
CA ALA A 74 30.22 -8.26 -16.68
C ALA A 74 30.28 -8.25 -15.14
N VAL A 75 30.68 -7.11 -14.55
CA VAL A 75 30.66 -6.93 -13.08
C VAL A 75 29.24 -7.03 -12.55
N MET A 76 28.27 -6.33 -13.13
CA MET A 76 26.87 -6.40 -12.70
C MET A 76 26.33 -7.83 -12.81
N ASP A 77 26.61 -8.51 -13.92
CA ASP A 77 26.14 -9.87 -14.19
C ASP A 77 26.67 -10.88 -13.14
N LEU A 78 27.89 -10.68 -12.62
CA LEU A 78 28.45 -11.50 -11.53
C LEU A 78 27.58 -11.47 -10.26
N PHE A 79 26.95 -10.33 -9.97
CA PHE A 79 26.15 -10.14 -8.76
C PHE A 79 24.65 -10.32 -9.00
N ARG A 80 24.17 -10.29 -10.26
CA ARG A 80 22.74 -10.42 -10.58
C ARG A 80 22.11 -11.69 -10.01
N ALA A 81 22.72 -12.86 -10.25
CA ALA A 81 22.15 -14.12 -9.80
C ALA A 81 22.13 -14.24 -8.25
N PRO A 82 23.24 -13.97 -7.52
CA PRO A 82 23.22 -13.91 -6.07
C PRO A 82 22.18 -12.92 -5.51
N THR A 83 22.11 -11.70 -6.05
CA THR A 83 21.10 -10.71 -5.63
C THR A 83 19.70 -11.25 -5.86
N THR A 84 19.42 -11.84 -7.03
CA THR A 84 18.10 -12.43 -7.33
C THR A 84 17.74 -13.55 -6.36
N TYR A 85 18.69 -14.42 -6.01
CA TYR A 85 18.43 -15.50 -5.05
C TYR A 85 18.17 -14.97 -3.63
N LEU A 86 18.90 -13.93 -3.22
CA LEU A 86 18.67 -13.28 -1.92
C LEU A 86 17.32 -12.56 -1.89
N ASP A 87 16.95 -11.85 -2.95
CA ASP A 87 15.64 -11.20 -3.08
C ASP A 87 14.50 -12.22 -3.01
N GLN A 88 14.65 -13.37 -3.69
CA GLN A 88 13.69 -14.47 -3.65
C GLN A 88 13.60 -15.10 -2.26
N ALA A 89 14.73 -15.38 -1.61
CA ALA A 89 14.76 -15.95 -0.27
C ALA A 89 14.10 -15.00 0.74
N GLU A 90 14.39 -13.70 0.66
CA GLU A 90 13.76 -12.67 1.47
C GLU A 90 12.25 -12.63 1.25
N ALA A 91 11.79 -12.63 0.00
CA ALA A 91 10.37 -12.62 -0.34
C ALA A 91 9.63 -13.84 0.21
N ILE A 92 10.22 -15.04 0.07
CA ILE A 92 9.66 -16.30 0.58
C ILE A 92 9.51 -16.23 2.11
N LEU A 93 10.57 -15.84 2.81
CA LEU A 93 10.55 -15.76 4.28
C LEU A 93 9.56 -14.69 4.76
N LYS A 94 9.52 -13.51 4.13
CA LYS A 94 8.55 -12.46 4.46
C LYS A 94 7.10 -12.93 4.28
N SER A 95 6.80 -13.66 3.20
CA SER A 95 5.47 -14.23 2.99
C SER A 95 5.12 -15.24 4.08
N ALA A 96 6.02 -16.20 4.34
CA ALA A 96 5.79 -17.24 5.33
C ALA A 96 5.56 -16.66 6.75
N ILE A 97 6.37 -15.67 7.14
CA ILE A 97 6.19 -14.96 8.42
C ILE A 97 4.85 -14.22 8.45
N SER A 98 4.50 -13.48 7.38
CA SER A 98 3.22 -12.76 7.34
C SER A 98 2.02 -13.70 7.38
N ASP A 99 2.08 -14.87 6.74
CA ASP A 99 0.99 -15.82 6.72
C ASP A 99 0.80 -16.48 8.09
N TYR A 100 1.91 -16.84 8.73
CA TYR A 100 1.92 -17.33 10.11
C TYR A 100 1.34 -16.30 11.08
N ASP A 101 1.81 -15.04 11.04
CA ASP A 101 1.32 -13.97 11.92
C ASP A 101 -0.17 -13.71 11.72
N ARG A 102 -0.68 -13.78 10.49
CA ARG A 102 -2.12 -13.67 10.21
C ARG A 102 -2.90 -14.85 10.79
N ALA A 103 -2.37 -16.07 10.68
CA ALA A 103 -2.99 -17.25 11.23
C ALA A 103 -3.01 -17.21 12.77
N GLU A 104 -1.90 -16.86 13.41
CA GLU A 104 -1.81 -16.71 14.86
C GLU A 104 -2.71 -15.60 15.39
N ASN A 105 -2.75 -14.45 14.72
CA ASN A 105 -3.68 -13.38 15.09
C ASN A 105 -5.15 -13.83 14.98
N ARG A 106 -5.48 -14.63 13.96
CA ARG A 106 -6.83 -15.18 13.80
C ARG A 106 -7.19 -16.15 14.92
N ARG A 107 -6.31 -17.11 15.22
CA ARG A 107 -6.48 -18.05 16.34
C ARG A 107 -6.63 -17.32 17.67
N ARG A 108 -5.82 -16.28 17.89
CA ARG A 108 -5.91 -15.45 19.10
C ARG A 108 -7.25 -14.75 19.22
N LEU A 109 -7.76 -14.18 18.13
CA LEU A 109 -9.07 -13.51 18.13
C LEU A 109 -10.22 -14.51 18.34
N GLU A 110 -10.16 -15.68 17.70
CA GLU A 110 -11.14 -16.75 17.88
C GLU A 110 -11.15 -17.28 19.32
N GLU A 111 -9.97 -17.52 19.91
CA GLU A 111 -9.83 -17.95 21.29
C GLU A 111 -10.30 -16.88 22.28
N GLN A 112 -9.92 -15.62 22.04
CA GLN A 112 -10.38 -14.49 22.85
C GLN A 112 -11.91 -14.37 22.81
N ALA A 113 -12.52 -14.50 21.63
CA ALA A 113 -13.97 -14.49 21.48
C ALA A 113 -14.64 -15.65 22.23
N ARG A 114 -14.04 -16.85 22.21
CA ARG A 114 -14.53 -18.01 22.97
C ARG A 114 -14.50 -17.76 24.48
N LEU A 115 -13.40 -17.22 24.99
CA LEU A 115 -13.23 -16.89 26.41
C LEU A 115 -14.19 -15.77 26.86
N GLU A 116 -14.39 -14.75 26.02
CA GLU A 116 -15.35 -13.67 26.26
C GLU A 116 -16.79 -14.15 26.26
N GLU A 117 -17.15 -15.04 25.35
CA GLU A 117 -18.48 -15.65 25.31
C GLU A 117 -18.71 -16.55 26.53
N ALA A 118 -17.73 -17.36 26.93
CA ALA A 118 -17.83 -18.16 28.15
C ALA A 118 -18.00 -17.28 29.41
N ALA A 119 -17.21 -16.21 29.52
CA ALA A 119 -17.36 -15.25 30.62
C ALA A 119 -18.71 -14.53 30.58
N ARG A 120 -19.24 -14.22 29.40
CA ARG A 120 -20.58 -13.61 29.23
C ARG A 120 -21.68 -14.56 29.69
N GLN A 121 -21.60 -15.83 29.30
CA GLN A 121 -22.56 -16.84 29.72
C GLN A 121 -22.55 -17.04 31.23
N GLU A 122 -21.36 -17.06 31.85
CA GLU A 122 -21.24 -17.19 33.29
C GLU A 122 -21.81 -15.97 34.04
N ARG A 123 -21.53 -14.75 33.57
CA ARG A 123 -22.16 -13.54 34.10
C ARG A 123 -23.68 -13.59 33.99
N ALA A 124 -24.20 -13.99 32.83
CA ALA A 124 -25.64 -14.10 32.61
C ALA A 124 -26.28 -15.15 33.54
N ARG A 125 -25.60 -16.26 33.84
CA ARG A 125 -26.07 -17.25 34.83
C ARG A 125 -26.13 -16.66 36.24
N MET A 126 -25.09 -15.96 36.66
CA MET A 126 -25.03 -15.33 37.99
C MET A 126 -26.06 -14.21 38.14
N GLU A 127 -26.26 -13.40 37.10
CA GLU A 127 -27.30 -12.37 37.06
C GLU A 127 -28.71 -12.98 37.10
N ALA A 128 -28.95 -14.07 36.37
CA ALA A 128 -30.22 -14.79 36.42
C ALA A 128 -30.46 -15.42 37.80
N GLU A 129 -29.43 -15.96 38.46
CA GLU A 129 -29.55 -16.45 39.83
C GLU A 129 -29.86 -15.32 40.81
N ALA A 130 -29.17 -14.17 40.71
CA ALA A 130 -29.47 -12.99 41.53
C ALA A 130 -30.91 -12.51 41.33
N ALA A 131 -31.39 -12.47 40.08
CA ALA A 131 -32.78 -12.14 39.76
C ALA A 131 -33.79 -13.17 40.31
N ALA A 132 -33.44 -14.46 40.29
CA ALA A 132 -34.28 -15.51 40.88
C ALA A 132 -34.34 -15.40 42.40
N ARG A 133 -33.24 -15.05 43.07
CA ARG A 133 -33.17 -14.85 44.53
C ARG A 133 -34.01 -13.66 44.98
N THR A 134 -33.91 -12.54 44.28
CA THR A 134 -34.76 -11.35 44.53
C THR A 134 -36.24 -11.68 44.33
N ALA A 135 -36.61 -12.29 43.20
CA ALA A 135 -37.99 -12.65 42.91
C ALA A 135 -38.57 -13.65 43.93
N ALA A 136 -37.79 -14.63 44.39
CA ALA A 136 -38.22 -15.59 45.42
C ALA A 136 -38.44 -14.90 46.78
N ALA A 137 -37.51 -14.03 47.19
CA ALA A 137 -37.64 -13.27 48.43
C ALA A 137 -38.86 -12.32 48.42
N GLU A 138 -39.11 -11.66 47.29
CA GLU A 138 -40.29 -10.81 47.09
C GLU A 138 -41.60 -11.62 47.13
N ALA A 139 -41.64 -12.80 46.51
CA ALA A 139 -42.81 -13.67 46.54
C ALA A 139 -43.11 -14.20 47.96
N GLU A 140 -42.08 -14.61 48.71
CA GLU A 140 -42.22 -14.99 50.12
C GLU A 140 -42.73 -13.82 50.97
N ALA A 141 -42.15 -12.63 50.79
CA ALA A 141 -42.57 -11.42 51.48
C ALA A 141 -44.03 -11.04 51.17
N GLN A 142 -44.50 -11.18 49.92
CA GLN A 142 -45.90 -10.93 49.55
C GLN A 142 -46.88 -11.90 50.21
N GLU A 143 -46.51 -13.18 50.36
CA GLU A 143 -47.33 -14.16 51.09
C GLU A 143 -47.39 -13.84 52.59
N ILE A 144 -46.28 -13.41 53.18
CA ILE A 144 -46.23 -12.97 54.58
C ILE A 144 -47.05 -11.69 54.76
N GLN A 145 -46.97 -10.75 53.81
CA GLN A 145 -47.73 -9.50 53.82
C GLN A 145 -49.24 -9.76 53.75
N ARG A 146 -49.70 -10.67 52.88
CA ARG A 146 -51.12 -11.07 52.82
C ARG A 146 -51.62 -11.64 54.15
N LYS A 147 -50.77 -12.41 54.86
CA LYS A 147 -51.10 -12.92 56.20
C LYS A 147 -51.13 -11.80 57.24
N ALA A 148 -50.21 -10.83 57.16
CA ALA A 148 -50.18 -9.66 58.03
C ALA A 148 -51.44 -8.79 57.86
N GLU A 149 -51.87 -8.55 56.62
CA GLU A 149 -53.10 -7.83 56.29
C GLU A 149 -54.35 -8.53 56.83
N ALA A 150 -54.42 -9.86 56.71
CA ALA A 150 -55.52 -10.64 57.28
C ALA A 150 -55.55 -10.59 58.81
N ALA A 151 -54.40 -10.65 59.49
CA ALA A 151 -54.31 -10.51 60.96
C ALA A 151 -54.69 -9.10 61.43
N ALA A 152 -54.28 -8.06 60.69
CA ALA A 152 -54.66 -6.67 60.95
C ALA A 152 -56.18 -6.47 60.80
N ALA A 153 -56.79 -7.05 59.75
CA ALA A 153 -58.24 -7.01 59.55
C ALA A 153 -59.03 -7.74 60.66
N ALA A 154 -58.42 -8.75 61.29
CA ALA A 154 -58.97 -9.47 62.45
C ALA A 154 -58.74 -8.75 63.80
N GLY A 155 -58.03 -7.62 63.82
CA GLY A 155 -57.76 -6.82 65.03
C GLY A 155 -56.54 -7.29 65.85
N ASP A 156 -55.77 -8.26 65.37
CA ASP A 156 -54.54 -8.73 66.02
C ASP A 156 -53.33 -7.91 65.55
N VAL A 157 -53.12 -6.78 66.23
CA VAL A 157 -52.09 -5.78 65.90
C VAL A 157 -50.67 -6.33 66.13
N GLU A 158 -50.48 -7.18 67.14
CA GLU A 158 -49.17 -7.71 67.51
C GLU A 158 -48.70 -8.75 66.47
N THR A 159 -49.60 -9.66 66.05
CA THR A 159 -49.29 -10.64 65.00
C THR A 159 -49.06 -9.96 63.65
N ALA A 160 -49.83 -8.92 63.31
CA ALA A 160 -49.62 -8.15 62.09
C ALA A 160 -48.25 -7.43 62.07
N ALA A 161 -47.84 -6.81 63.18
CA ALA A 161 -46.54 -6.14 63.29
C ALA A 161 -45.36 -7.13 63.16
N ARG A 162 -45.47 -8.32 63.77
CA ARG A 162 -44.45 -9.38 63.66
C ARG A 162 -44.30 -9.88 62.22
N LEU A 163 -45.41 -10.12 61.52
CA LEU A 163 -45.41 -10.57 60.14
C LEU A 163 -44.85 -9.51 59.17
N ASN A 164 -45.17 -8.23 59.36
CA ASN A 164 -44.57 -7.14 58.57
C ASN A 164 -43.05 -7.08 58.72
N SER A 165 -42.53 -7.17 59.95
CA SER A 165 -41.08 -7.19 60.20
C SER A 165 -40.40 -8.43 59.59
N GLU A 166 -41.09 -9.58 59.58
CA GLU A 166 -40.61 -10.80 58.92
C GLU A 166 -40.56 -10.65 57.39
N ALA A 167 -41.56 -10.01 56.79
CA ALA A 167 -41.59 -9.72 55.35
C ALA A 167 -40.45 -8.77 54.93
N GLU A 168 -40.21 -7.69 55.69
CA GLU A 168 -39.09 -6.78 55.45
C GLU A 168 -37.74 -7.48 55.57
N SER A 169 -37.55 -8.31 56.59
CA SER A 169 -36.30 -9.06 56.78
C SER A 169 -36.03 -10.04 55.63
N ARG A 170 -37.07 -10.66 55.05
CA ARG A 170 -36.94 -11.56 53.89
C ARG A 170 -36.50 -10.80 52.63
N VAL A 171 -37.09 -9.64 52.36
CA VAL A 171 -36.69 -8.79 51.23
C VAL A 171 -35.24 -8.33 51.39
N GLU A 172 -34.84 -7.90 52.59
CA GLU A 172 -33.49 -7.42 52.85
C GLU A 172 -32.43 -8.53 52.72
N GLN A 173 -32.73 -9.74 53.21
CA GLN A 173 -31.86 -10.92 53.03
C GLN A 173 -31.71 -11.28 51.55
N GLY A 174 -32.82 -11.36 50.79
CA GLY A 174 -32.78 -11.65 49.36
C GLY A 174 -32.04 -10.58 48.56
N ALA A 175 -32.20 -9.30 48.92
CA ALA A 175 -31.46 -8.19 48.31
C ALA A 175 -29.96 -8.27 48.61
N ALA A 176 -29.57 -8.58 49.86
CA ALA A 176 -28.16 -8.72 50.23
C ALA A 176 -27.47 -9.90 49.51
N GLU A 177 -28.15 -11.04 49.39
CA GLU A 177 -27.67 -12.20 48.62
C GLU A 177 -27.53 -11.86 47.12
N ALA A 178 -28.53 -11.18 46.55
CA ALA A 178 -28.50 -10.79 45.15
C ALA A 178 -27.43 -9.75 44.83
N VAL A 179 -27.19 -8.78 45.73
CA VAL A 179 -26.09 -7.82 45.60
C VAL A 179 -24.75 -8.54 45.62
N THR A 180 -24.59 -9.56 46.47
CA THR A 180 -23.36 -10.37 46.52
C THR A 180 -23.14 -11.14 45.21
N LEU A 181 -24.21 -11.72 44.64
CA LEU A 181 -24.16 -12.42 43.35
C LEU A 181 -23.91 -11.47 42.17
N GLN A 182 -24.48 -10.26 42.18
CA GLN A 182 -24.21 -9.23 41.17
C GLN A 182 -22.76 -8.73 41.26
N GLN A 183 -22.25 -8.47 42.46
CA GLN A 183 -20.86 -8.07 42.66
C GLN A 183 -19.91 -9.14 42.15
N THR A 184 -20.17 -10.42 42.44
CA THR A 184 -19.37 -11.53 41.92
C THR A 184 -19.47 -11.64 40.39
N ALA A 185 -20.65 -11.43 39.79
CA ALA A 185 -20.81 -11.40 38.33
C ALA A 185 -19.96 -10.29 37.66
N THR A 186 -19.89 -9.09 38.25
CA THR A 186 -19.07 -8.00 37.69
C THR A 186 -17.56 -8.30 37.67
N LEU A 187 -17.09 -9.18 38.56
CA LEU A 187 -15.68 -9.58 38.65
C LEU A 187 -15.30 -10.67 37.62
N ILE A 188 -16.29 -11.33 37.00
CA ILE A 188 -16.05 -12.38 36.00
C ILE A 188 -15.65 -11.72 34.67
N THR A 189 -14.35 -11.72 34.40
CA THR A 189 -13.76 -11.21 33.17
C THR A 189 -13.00 -12.31 32.44
N ALA A 190 -12.99 -12.25 31.11
CA ALA A 190 -12.24 -13.22 30.31
C ALA A 190 -10.73 -12.93 30.40
N PRO A 191 -9.88 -13.95 30.58
CA PRO A 191 -8.44 -13.76 30.51
C PRO A 191 -8.04 -13.36 29.09
N VAL A 192 -7.14 -12.38 28.97
CA VAL A 192 -6.67 -11.86 27.67
C VAL A 192 -5.60 -12.78 27.10
N VAL A 193 -5.80 -13.29 25.89
CA VAL A 193 -4.79 -14.08 25.18
C VAL A 193 -3.66 -13.15 24.71
N GLN A 194 -2.45 -13.34 25.22
CA GLN A 194 -1.31 -12.50 24.88
C GLN A 194 -0.70 -12.85 23.52
N ALA A 195 -0.16 -11.85 22.83
CA ALA A 195 0.62 -12.05 21.62
C ALA A 195 2.05 -12.51 21.96
N ALA A 196 2.61 -13.40 21.13
CA ALA A 196 4.01 -13.79 21.26
C ALA A 196 4.96 -12.59 21.04
N PRO A 197 6.09 -12.52 21.76
CA PRO A 197 7.05 -11.43 21.60
C PRO A 197 7.69 -11.47 20.20
N GLN A 198 7.77 -10.30 19.55
CA GLN A 198 8.43 -10.18 18.26
C GLN A 198 9.96 -10.23 18.40
N THR A 199 10.63 -10.83 17.43
CA THR A 199 12.09 -10.90 17.39
C THR A 199 12.70 -9.51 17.11
N LYS A 200 13.80 -9.18 17.79
CA LYS A 200 14.50 -7.90 17.57
C LYS A 200 14.93 -7.78 16.11
N GLY A 201 14.58 -6.65 15.48
CA GLY A 201 14.94 -6.34 14.09
C GLY A 201 13.87 -6.67 13.05
N VAL A 202 12.78 -7.38 13.42
CA VAL A 202 11.63 -7.62 12.55
C VAL A 202 10.45 -6.78 13.04
N SER A 203 9.91 -5.93 12.16
CA SER A 203 8.73 -5.12 12.46
C SER A 203 7.79 -5.11 11.25
N THR A 204 6.50 -5.20 11.53
CA THR A 204 5.45 -5.11 10.52
C THR A 204 4.87 -3.69 10.51
N ARG A 205 4.81 -3.08 9.32
CA ARG A 205 4.10 -1.81 9.10
C ARG A 205 2.92 -2.01 8.15
N LYS A 206 1.82 -1.30 8.39
CA LYS A 206 0.70 -1.25 7.43
C LYS A 206 1.05 -0.25 6.32
N VAL A 207 0.90 -0.68 5.07
CA VAL A 207 1.07 0.18 3.89
C VAL A 207 -0.25 0.19 3.14
N TRP A 208 -0.78 1.37 2.88
CA TRP A 208 -1.94 1.54 2.03
C TRP A 208 -1.53 1.40 0.57
N LYS A 209 -2.20 0.51 -0.17
CA LYS A 209 -2.02 0.31 -1.61
C LYS A 209 -3.36 0.51 -2.28
N ALA A 210 -3.36 1.07 -3.49
CA ALA A 210 -4.54 1.24 -4.32
C ALA A 210 -4.36 0.45 -5.62
N GLU A 211 -5.44 -0.16 -6.09
CA GLU A 211 -5.52 -0.84 -7.37
C GLU A 211 -6.67 -0.23 -8.17
N ILE A 212 -6.49 -0.12 -9.49
CA ILE A 212 -7.53 0.39 -10.39
C ILE A 212 -8.41 -0.79 -10.79
N ASN A 213 -9.60 -0.87 -10.20
CA ASN A 213 -10.60 -1.88 -10.58
C ASN A 213 -11.27 -1.57 -11.93
N ASP A 214 -11.58 -0.29 -12.19
CA ASP A 214 -12.17 0.18 -13.46
C ASP A 214 -11.49 1.47 -13.94
N LYS A 215 -10.72 1.35 -15.03
CA LYS A 215 -10.02 2.49 -15.64
C LYS A 215 -10.98 3.52 -16.24
N HIS A 216 -12.13 3.11 -16.78
CA HIS A 216 -13.09 4.04 -17.36
C HIS A 216 -13.80 4.85 -16.28
N ALA A 217 -14.13 4.24 -15.14
CA ALA A 217 -14.65 4.97 -13.99
C ALA A 217 -13.67 6.02 -13.49
N LEU A 218 -12.37 5.68 -13.39
CA LEU A 218 -11.32 6.64 -13.03
C LEU A 218 -11.25 7.81 -14.02
N ILE A 219 -11.26 7.54 -15.32
CA ILE A 219 -11.25 8.59 -16.35
C ILE A 219 -12.45 9.52 -16.20
N ARG A 220 -13.66 8.97 -16.01
CA ARG A 220 -14.88 9.79 -15.79
C ARG A 220 -14.76 10.65 -14.54
N TYR A 221 -14.23 10.09 -13.45
CA TYR A 221 -14.02 10.82 -12.20
C TYR A 221 -13.04 11.98 -12.40
N VAL A 222 -11.88 11.73 -13.00
CA VAL A 222 -10.87 12.78 -13.28
C VAL A 222 -11.42 13.84 -14.25
N ALA A 223 -12.28 13.46 -15.20
CA ALA A 223 -12.93 14.43 -16.08
C ALA A 223 -13.88 15.39 -15.33
N MET A 224 -14.49 14.94 -14.22
CA MET A 224 -15.31 15.78 -13.33
C MET A 224 -14.48 16.52 -12.26
N HIS A 225 -13.26 16.05 -11.99
CA HIS A 225 -12.34 16.55 -10.97
C HIS A 225 -10.96 16.86 -11.58
N PRO A 226 -10.82 18.02 -12.25
CA PRO A 226 -9.60 18.39 -12.97
C PRO A 226 -8.33 18.43 -12.10
N GLU A 227 -8.46 18.56 -10.79
CA GLU A 227 -7.36 18.51 -9.82
C GLU A 227 -6.56 17.19 -9.86
N TYR A 228 -7.14 16.12 -10.41
CA TYR A 228 -6.51 14.80 -10.51
C TYR A 228 -6.00 14.46 -11.92
N VAL A 229 -5.90 15.45 -12.83
CA VAL A 229 -5.47 15.22 -14.22
C VAL A 229 -4.10 14.55 -14.31
N ASP A 230 -3.18 14.85 -13.39
CA ASP A 230 -1.83 14.29 -13.33
C ASP A 230 -1.80 12.78 -13.01
N LEU A 231 -2.92 12.19 -12.57
CA LEU A 231 -3.06 10.74 -12.44
C LEU A 231 -3.20 10.04 -13.80
N LEU A 232 -3.48 10.78 -14.87
CA LEU A 232 -3.72 10.26 -16.23
C LEU A 232 -2.64 10.73 -17.20
N GLU A 233 -1.68 9.87 -17.50
CA GLU A 233 -0.67 10.16 -18.52
C GLU A 233 -1.13 9.74 -19.93
N PRO A 234 -1.06 10.63 -20.94
CA PRO A 234 -1.34 10.28 -22.32
C PRO A 234 -0.22 9.40 -22.90
N ASN A 235 -0.60 8.31 -23.57
CA ASN A 235 0.35 7.46 -24.28
C ASN A 235 0.77 8.10 -25.62
N MET A 236 1.72 9.03 -25.57
CA MET A 236 2.24 9.74 -26.74
C MET A 236 2.73 8.79 -27.85
N PRO A 237 3.42 7.67 -27.58
CA PRO A 237 3.77 6.70 -28.64
C PRO A 237 2.57 6.16 -29.41
N ALA A 238 1.46 5.83 -28.73
CA ALA A 238 0.25 5.37 -29.38
C ALA A 238 -0.45 6.49 -30.16
N ILE A 239 -0.53 7.69 -29.56
CA ILE A 239 -1.10 8.89 -30.20
C ILE A 239 -0.33 9.24 -31.47
N ASN A 240 1.00 9.24 -31.44
CA ASN A 240 1.84 9.54 -32.60
C ASN A 240 1.67 8.50 -33.72
N LYS A 241 1.43 7.22 -33.40
CA LYS A 241 1.10 6.20 -34.41
C LYS A 241 -0.24 6.47 -35.09
N ILE A 242 -1.25 6.90 -34.33
CA ILE A 242 -2.57 7.28 -34.88
C ILE A 242 -2.43 8.55 -35.74
N ALA A 243 -1.69 9.55 -35.26
CA ALA A 243 -1.40 10.77 -36.01
C ALA A 243 -0.62 10.49 -37.31
N LEU A 244 0.34 9.56 -37.29
CA LEU A 244 1.07 9.14 -38.49
C LEU A 244 0.14 8.46 -39.51
N ALA A 245 -0.78 7.61 -39.04
CA ALA A 245 -1.69 6.86 -39.90
C ALA A 245 -2.80 7.73 -40.51
N LEU A 246 -3.36 8.65 -39.72
CA LEU A 246 -4.55 9.43 -40.11
C LEU A 246 -4.23 10.88 -40.49
N LYS A 247 -3.03 11.39 -40.18
CA LYS A 247 -2.55 12.74 -40.50
C LYS A 247 -3.57 13.81 -40.13
N ALA A 248 -3.94 14.67 -41.09
CA ALA A 248 -4.93 15.73 -40.92
C ALA A 248 -6.32 15.23 -40.51
N ASN A 249 -6.64 13.94 -40.71
CA ASN A 249 -7.92 13.34 -40.36
C ASN A 249 -7.90 12.63 -39.00
N CYS A 250 -6.95 12.96 -38.10
CA CYS A 250 -6.89 12.36 -36.77
C CYS A 250 -8.15 12.71 -35.95
N PRO A 251 -8.96 11.73 -35.49
CA PRO A 251 -10.23 11.98 -34.82
C PRO A 251 -10.08 12.24 -33.30
N LEU A 252 -8.85 12.30 -32.78
CA LEU A 252 -8.59 12.46 -31.35
C LEU A 252 -8.79 13.91 -30.91
N ALA A 253 -9.90 14.19 -30.23
CA ALA A 253 -10.18 15.49 -29.65
C ALA A 253 -9.08 15.90 -28.65
N GLY A 254 -8.62 17.16 -28.73
CA GLY A 254 -7.56 17.70 -27.88
C GLY A 254 -6.12 17.42 -28.35
N VAL A 255 -5.93 16.65 -29.44
CA VAL A 255 -4.62 16.40 -30.03
C VAL A 255 -4.46 17.21 -31.32
N ARG A 256 -3.44 18.09 -31.38
CA ARG A 256 -3.09 18.82 -32.60
C ARG A 256 -2.05 18.05 -33.40
N VAL A 257 -2.42 17.54 -34.57
CA VAL A 257 -1.50 16.92 -35.53
C VAL A 257 -0.97 18.00 -36.48
N PHE A 258 0.34 17.99 -36.73
CA PHE A 258 1.00 18.90 -37.67
C PHE A 258 2.07 18.15 -38.46
N GLU A 259 2.33 18.62 -39.69
CA GLU A 259 3.42 18.13 -40.53
C GLU A 259 4.67 18.97 -40.23
N ASP A 260 5.82 18.31 -40.09
CA ASP A 260 7.11 18.95 -39.87
C ASP A 260 8.12 18.35 -40.86
N ASP A 261 8.69 19.22 -41.70
CA ASP A 261 9.62 18.82 -42.75
C ASP A 261 11.01 18.60 -42.14
N VAL A 262 11.37 17.33 -41.93
CA VAL A 262 12.68 16.96 -41.40
C VAL A 262 13.62 16.60 -42.55
N ILE A 263 14.73 17.33 -42.67
CA ILE A 263 15.80 16.99 -43.61
C ILE A 263 16.54 15.74 -43.10
N ALA A 264 16.39 14.63 -43.82
CA ALA A 264 17.15 13.40 -43.57
C ALA A 264 18.44 13.39 -44.41
N VAL A 265 19.59 13.38 -43.74
CA VAL A 265 20.90 13.21 -44.40
C VAL A 265 21.60 11.99 -43.83
N ARG A 266 22.11 11.14 -44.71
CA ARG A 266 22.98 10.01 -44.38
C ARG A 266 24.42 10.39 -44.67
N ALA A 267 25.35 9.93 -43.83
CA ALA A 267 26.76 9.98 -44.21
C ALA A 267 26.96 9.11 -45.45
N ALA A 268 27.73 9.62 -46.42
CA ALA A 268 28.21 8.83 -47.55
C ALA A 268 29.09 7.66 -47.10
#